data_AF-A0A974XEF9-F1
#
_entry.id   AF-A0A974XEF9-F1
#
_cell.length_a   1.000
_cell.length_b   1.000
_cell.length_c   1.000
_cell.angle_alpha   90.00
_cell.angle_beta   90.00
_cell.angle_gamma   90.00
#
_symmetry.space_group_name_H-M   'P 1'
#
loop_
_entity.id
_entity.type
_entity.pdbx_description
1 polymer ?
#
loop_
_entity_poly.entity_id
_entity_poly.type
_entity_poly.pdbx_seq_one_letter_code
_entity_poly.pdbx_strand_id
1 'polypeptide(L)'
;MSSLSFCLFFYYYRTKEFILDYISRFMIVIGRINKFIVVCLNSIREEYSNINEIFNNRELAIIFWIFILLVIIFSSKNIRKSFGSVVKALFAKKLIFMLLQMVAYSCFIVYLLYLLGFWNVSLLKSTVIWFFTVAIIASFRAMDKAKDLSFFINVVKDNIKIVVVLQFVTNLYALSFWVEVIFLLFVFLISSMIALIDVKPEFNEPSYQNTKKFLEIIIVIIGVIYIYNSINLIIVNWKEIDITSLVKELMLPPLLSIALIVFNYLYVIYARYEVMFIRLSFKKTIDDSMRSYLKFRIILLCNLNIPRIDKFIQRSQIMNTYIKNKSDVKRIVKNFKNYKEVSMESIT
;
A
#
# COMPACT_ATOMS: atom_id res chain seq x y z
N MET A 1 -41.08 29.91 -39.69
CA MET A 1 -40.49 29.12 -38.59
C MET A 1 -39.05 29.58 -38.41
N SER A 2 -38.73 30.14 -37.25
CA SER A 2 -37.52 30.90 -36.99
C SER A 2 -36.27 30.02 -37.02
N SER A 3 -35.14 30.58 -37.50
CA SER A 3 -33.81 29.96 -37.47
C SER A 3 -33.42 29.45 -36.08
N LEU A 4 -33.97 30.08 -35.03
CA LEU A 4 -33.80 29.71 -33.63
C LEU A 4 -34.35 28.30 -33.32
N SER A 5 -35.51 27.93 -33.87
CA SER A 5 -36.10 26.59 -33.67
C SER A 5 -35.26 25.49 -34.32
N PHE A 6 -34.66 25.77 -35.48
CA PHE A 6 -33.78 24.83 -36.17
C PHE A 6 -32.43 24.66 -35.42
N CYS A 7 -31.86 25.75 -34.91
CA CYS A 7 -30.67 25.71 -34.06
C CYS A 7 -30.91 24.94 -32.76
N LEU A 8 -32.05 25.15 -32.10
CA LEU A 8 -32.42 24.42 -30.88
C LEU A 8 -32.62 22.92 -31.15
N PHE A 9 -33.23 22.55 -32.27
CA PHE A 9 -33.40 21.16 -32.67
C PHE A 9 -32.05 20.47 -32.95
N PHE A 10 -31.15 21.12 -33.69
CA PHE A 10 -29.82 20.58 -33.97
C PHE A 10 -28.96 20.45 -32.70
N TYR A 11 -29.03 21.42 -31.80
CA TYR A 11 -28.34 21.37 -30.51
C TYR A 11 -28.88 20.24 -29.62
N TYR A 12 -30.20 20.06 -29.57
CA TYR A 12 -30.85 18.97 -28.84
C TYR A 12 -30.43 17.60 -29.39
N TYR A 13 -30.43 17.42 -30.71
CA TYR A 13 -30.05 16.14 -31.32
C TYR A 13 -28.58 15.81 -31.10
N ARG A 14 -27.69 16.79 -31.25
CA ARG A 14 -26.25 16.64 -31.00
C ARG A 14 -25.93 16.36 -29.53
N THR A 15 -26.61 17.02 -28.59
CA THR A 15 -26.45 16.73 -27.15
C THR A 15 -27.00 15.35 -26.79
N LYS A 16 -28.14 14.95 -27.36
CA LYS A 16 -28.70 13.60 -27.19
C LYS A 16 -27.78 12.51 -27.72
N GLU A 17 -27.21 12.65 -28.92
CA GLU A 17 -26.25 11.69 -29.47
C GLU A 17 -24.98 11.59 -28.61
N PHE A 18 -24.46 12.72 -28.14
CA PHE A 18 -23.30 12.74 -27.25
C PHE A 18 -23.57 12.04 -25.91
N ILE A 19 -24.76 12.27 -25.33
CA ILE A 19 -25.19 11.60 -24.11
C ILE A 19 -25.37 10.09 -24.35
N LEU A 20 -25.98 9.69 -25.47
CA LEU A 20 -26.17 8.27 -25.83
C LEU A 20 -24.83 7.54 -26.08
N ASP A 21 -23.85 8.18 -26.73
CA ASP A 21 -22.50 7.64 -26.89
C ASP A 21 -21.79 7.50 -25.53
N TYR A 22 -21.94 8.47 -24.64
CA TYR A 22 -21.36 8.37 -23.30
C TYR A 22 -22.00 7.24 -22.48
N ILE A 23 -23.34 7.12 -22.52
CA ILE A 23 -24.08 6.05 -21.85
C ILE A 23 -23.68 4.68 -22.43
N SER A 24 -23.56 4.54 -23.75
CA SER A 24 -23.20 3.27 -24.38
C SER A 24 -21.78 2.83 -23.98
N ARG A 25 -20.81 3.75 -24.01
CA ARG A 25 -19.43 3.50 -23.52
C ARG A 25 -19.42 3.12 -22.05
N PHE A 26 -20.21 3.80 -21.23
CA PHE A 26 -20.34 3.48 -19.81
C PHE A 26 -20.94 2.08 -19.58
N MET A 27 -21.98 1.71 -20.32
CA MET A 27 -22.58 0.37 -20.27
C MET A 27 -21.60 -0.73 -20.70
N ILE A 28 -20.75 -0.48 -21.70
CA ILE A 28 -19.68 -1.42 -22.10
C ILE A 28 -18.69 -1.62 -20.95
N VAL A 29 -18.29 -0.53 -20.27
CA VAL A 29 -17.39 -0.62 -19.11
C VAL A 29 -18.03 -1.41 -17.97
N ILE A 30 -19.30 -1.15 -17.64
CA ILE A 30 -20.05 -1.93 -16.65
C ILE A 30 -20.10 -3.41 -17.04
N GLY A 31 -20.38 -3.72 -18.31
CA GLY A 31 -20.42 -5.10 -18.79
C GLY A 31 -19.09 -5.83 -18.60
N ARG A 32 -17.96 -5.16 -18.87
CA ARG A 32 -16.61 -5.72 -18.65
C ARG A 32 -16.31 -5.94 -17.16
N ILE A 33 -16.68 -4.99 -16.31
CA ILE A 33 -16.53 -5.12 -14.85
C ILE A 33 -17.39 -6.27 -14.32
N ASN A 34 -18.65 -6.37 -14.75
CA ASN A 34 -19.54 -7.44 -14.32
C ASN A 34 -19.00 -8.81 -14.75
N LYS A 35 -18.51 -8.94 -15.99
CA LYS A 35 -17.86 -10.17 -16.46
C LYS A 35 -16.64 -10.54 -15.60
N PHE A 36 -15.78 -9.56 -15.29
CA PHE A 36 -14.64 -9.77 -14.39
C PHE A 36 -15.07 -10.25 -13.00
N ILE A 37 -16.07 -9.60 -12.40
CA ILE A 37 -16.61 -9.98 -11.10
C ILE A 37 -17.17 -11.40 -11.13
N VAL A 38 -17.96 -11.75 -12.15
CA VAL A 38 -18.53 -13.10 -12.30
C VAL A 38 -17.43 -14.15 -12.44
N VAL A 39 -16.39 -13.88 -13.23
CA VAL A 39 -15.23 -14.79 -13.37
C VAL A 39 -14.55 -15.01 -12.01
N CYS A 40 -14.29 -13.94 -11.26
CA CYS A 40 -13.71 -14.03 -9.91
C CYS A 40 -14.62 -14.81 -8.95
N LEU A 41 -15.92 -14.52 -8.93
CA LEU A 41 -16.88 -15.21 -8.05
C LEU A 41 -17.02 -16.69 -8.37
N ASN A 42 -17.07 -17.05 -9.65
CA ASN A 42 -17.16 -18.45 -10.07
C ASN A 42 -15.89 -19.22 -9.71
N SER A 43 -14.72 -18.64 -9.90
CA SER A 43 -13.47 -19.30 -9.53
C SER A 43 -13.29 -19.40 -8.02
N ILE A 44 -13.70 -18.39 -7.23
CA ILE A 44 -13.75 -18.51 -5.76
C ILE A 44 -14.69 -19.65 -5.35
N ARG A 45 -15.83 -19.81 -6.04
CA ARG A 45 -16.78 -20.89 -5.78
C ARG A 45 -16.19 -22.27 -6.13
N GLU A 46 -15.50 -22.39 -7.25
CA GLU A 46 -14.82 -23.63 -7.66
C GLU A 46 -13.70 -23.99 -6.68
N GLU A 47 -12.88 -23.03 -6.28
CA GLU A 47 -11.81 -23.21 -5.30
C GLU A 47 -12.37 -23.63 -3.94
N TYR A 48 -13.49 -23.03 -3.50
CA TYR A 48 -14.20 -23.44 -2.28
C TYR A 48 -14.82 -24.84 -2.36
N SER A 49 -15.10 -25.38 -3.55
CA SER A 49 -15.59 -26.75 -3.68
C SER A 49 -14.51 -27.81 -3.44
N ASN A 50 -13.23 -27.45 -3.62
CA ASN A 50 -12.05 -28.29 -3.40
C ASN A 50 -11.25 -27.85 -2.16
N ILE A 51 -11.90 -27.79 -0.99
CA ILE A 51 -11.32 -27.31 0.29
C ILE A 51 -9.94 -27.92 0.61
N ASN A 52 -9.71 -29.18 0.22
CA ASN A 52 -8.47 -29.90 0.54
C ASN A 52 -7.24 -29.43 -0.27
N GLU A 53 -7.42 -28.69 -1.37
CA GLU A 53 -6.33 -28.21 -2.24
C GLU A 53 -6.06 -26.69 -2.11
N ILE A 54 -6.85 -25.97 -1.30
CA ILE A 54 -6.76 -24.50 -1.19
C ILE A 54 -5.47 -24.07 -0.50
N PHE A 55 -5.09 -24.76 0.58
CA PHE A 55 -3.96 -24.38 1.42
C PHE A 55 -2.87 -25.44 1.40
N ASN A 56 -1.63 -25.02 1.15
CA ASN A 56 -0.51 -25.94 1.29
C ASN A 56 -0.17 -26.16 2.78
N ASN A 57 0.67 -27.17 3.05
CA ASN A 57 1.10 -27.51 4.42
C ASN A 57 1.69 -26.33 5.21
N ARG A 58 2.36 -25.38 4.54
CA ARG A 58 2.91 -24.19 5.19
C ARG A 58 1.81 -23.24 5.63
N GLU A 59 0.85 -22.98 4.77
CA GLU A 59 -0.28 -22.09 5.10
C GLU A 59 -1.12 -22.68 6.22
N LEU A 60 -1.33 -23.99 6.20
CA LEU A 60 -1.96 -24.72 7.31
C LEU A 60 -1.14 -24.59 8.61
N ALA A 61 0.19 -24.66 8.54
CA ALA A 61 1.05 -24.48 9.70
C ALA A 61 1.03 -23.03 10.24
N ILE A 62 0.93 -22.02 9.36
CA ILE A 62 0.73 -20.61 9.75
C ILE A 62 -0.63 -20.43 10.43
N ILE A 63 -1.70 -20.98 9.85
CA ILE A 63 -3.06 -20.96 10.42
C ILE A 63 -3.06 -21.62 11.80
N PHE A 64 -2.39 -22.76 11.95
CA PHE A 64 -2.23 -23.47 13.21
C PHE A 64 -1.58 -22.58 14.29
N TRP A 65 -0.48 -21.89 13.98
CA TRP A 65 0.17 -20.98 14.93
C TRP A 65 -0.64 -19.72 15.23
N ILE A 66 -1.33 -19.15 14.24
CA ILE A 66 -2.27 -18.03 14.46
C ILE A 66 -3.38 -18.46 15.42
N PHE A 67 -3.92 -19.67 15.26
CA PHE A 67 -4.95 -20.19 16.15
C PHE A 67 -4.44 -20.32 17.59
N ILE A 68 -3.24 -20.89 17.79
CA ILE A 68 -2.60 -20.96 19.13
C ILE A 68 -2.42 -19.57 19.73
N LEU A 69 -1.91 -18.61 18.96
CA LEU A 69 -1.73 -17.22 19.43
C LEU A 69 -3.06 -16.58 19.85
N LEU A 70 -4.14 -16.81 19.09
CA LEU A 70 -5.48 -16.33 19.45
C LEU A 70 -5.97 -16.95 20.75
N VAL A 71 -5.79 -18.25 20.95
CA VAL A 71 -6.14 -18.94 22.20
C VAL A 71 -5.39 -18.32 23.38
N ILE A 72 -4.08 -18.06 23.24
CA ILE A 72 -3.26 -17.40 24.29
C ILE A 72 -3.80 -15.99 24.59
N ILE A 73 -4.08 -15.20 23.55
CA ILE A 73 -4.60 -13.83 23.68
C ILE A 73 -5.94 -13.82 24.44
N PHE A 74 -6.86 -14.73 24.11
CA PHE A 74 -8.20 -14.75 24.71
C PHE A 74 -8.23 -15.38 26.11
N SER A 75 -7.26 -16.25 26.42
CA SER A 75 -7.16 -16.92 27.73
C SER A 75 -6.68 -15.98 28.83
N SER A 76 -5.77 -15.05 28.53
CA SER A 76 -5.27 -14.09 29.52
C SER A 76 -6.09 -12.81 29.56
N LYS A 77 -6.69 -12.50 30.72
CA LYS A 77 -7.49 -11.28 30.92
C LYS A 77 -6.71 -9.99 30.63
N ASN A 78 -5.43 -9.96 30.97
CA ASN A 78 -4.56 -8.81 30.73
C ASN A 78 -4.26 -8.64 29.24
N ILE A 79 -3.88 -9.73 28.56
CA ILE A 79 -3.55 -9.70 27.12
C ILE A 79 -4.80 -9.36 26.31
N ARG A 80 -5.95 -9.96 26.64
CA ARG A 80 -7.23 -9.66 26.00
C ARG A 80 -7.62 -8.19 26.08
N LYS A 81 -7.40 -7.55 27.24
CA LYS A 81 -7.72 -6.12 27.43
C LYS A 81 -6.81 -5.23 26.58
N SER A 82 -5.51 -5.51 26.58
CA SER A 82 -4.54 -4.79 25.73
C SER A 82 -4.81 -5.00 24.24
N PHE A 83 -5.10 -6.23 23.84
CA PHE A 83 -5.46 -6.58 22.47
C PHE A 83 -6.73 -5.85 22.02
N GLY A 84 -7.76 -5.78 22.87
CA GLY A 84 -8.97 -5.02 22.59
C GLY A 84 -8.71 -3.54 22.30
N SER A 85 -7.76 -2.91 23.01
CA SER A 85 -7.33 -1.54 22.73
C SER A 85 -6.63 -1.41 21.38
N VAL A 86 -5.78 -2.37 21.02
CA VAL A 86 -5.09 -2.40 19.70
C VAL A 86 -6.10 -2.58 18.57
N VAL A 87 -7.06 -3.51 18.72
CA VAL A 87 -8.13 -3.72 17.74
C VAL A 87 -8.95 -2.45 17.57
N LYS A 88 -9.37 -1.79 18.67
CA LYS A 88 -10.08 -0.50 18.58
C LYS A 88 -9.27 0.57 17.85
N ALA A 89 -7.95 0.62 18.06
CA ALA A 89 -7.08 1.54 17.36
C ALA A 89 -6.99 1.23 15.85
N LEU A 90 -6.87 -0.04 15.47
CA LEU A 90 -6.86 -0.48 14.07
C LEU A 90 -8.17 -0.15 13.33
N PHE A 91 -9.30 -0.23 14.02
CA PHE A 91 -10.63 0.12 13.49
C PHE A 91 -11.01 1.60 13.72
N ALA A 92 -10.04 2.48 13.97
CA ALA A 92 -10.31 3.91 13.97
C ALA A 92 -10.83 4.34 12.58
N LYS A 93 -11.86 5.20 12.56
CA LYS A 93 -12.55 5.66 11.32
C LYS A 93 -11.57 6.09 10.21
N LYS A 94 -10.47 6.75 10.59
CA LYS A 94 -9.44 7.22 9.66
C LYS A 94 -8.61 6.09 9.04
N LEU A 95 -8.30 5.04 9.81
CA LEU A 95 -7.59 3.86 9.30
C LEU A 95 -8.49 3.03 8.39
N ILE A 96 -9.76 2.83 8.76
CA ILE A 96 -10.74 2.14 7.90
C ILE A 96 -10.85 2.85 6.55
N PHE A 97 -10.95 4.19 6.55
CA PHE A 97 -11.04 4.96 5.33
C PHE A 97 -9.79 4.81 4.45
N MET A 98 -8.60 4.85 5.03
CA MET A 98 -7.34 4.59 4.33
C MET A 98 -7.32 3.19 3.70
N LEU A 99 -7.68 2.16 4.48
CA LEU A 99 -7.70 0.77 4.03
C LEU A 99 -8.70 0.58 2.89
N LEU A 100 -9.90 1.18 2.97
CA LEU A 100 -10.90 1.12 1.90
C LEU A 100 -10.38 1.75 0.60
N GLN A 101 -9.71 2.90 0.68
CA GLN A 101 -9.10 3.52 -0.50
C GLN A 101 -7.99 2.66 -1.09
N MET A 102 -7.19 2.02 -0.24
CA MET A 102 -6.13 1.12 -0.67
C MET A 102 -6.69 -0.14 -1.35
N VAL A 103 -7.74 -0.76 -0.78
CA VAL A 103 -8.45 -1.90 -1.39
C VAL A 103 -9.03 -1.48 -2.74
N ALA A 104 -9.73 -0.35 -2.81
CA ALA A 104 -10.32 0.14 -4.06
C ALA A 104 -9.24 0.37 -5.14
N TYR A 105 -8.11 0.96 -4.76
CA TYR A 105 -6.97 1.15 -5.67
C TYR A 105 -6.37 -0.18 -6.12
N SER A 106 -6.13 -1.13 -5.21
CA SER A 106 -5.63 -2.46 -5.56
C SER A 106 -6.58 -3.22 -6.49
N CYS A 107 -7.90 -3.18 -6.25
CA CYS A 107 -8.89 -3.76 -7.15
C CYS A 107 -8.85 -3.12 -8.54
N PHE A 108 -8.68 -1.79 -8.61
CA PHE A 108 -8.53 -1.09 -9.88
C PHE A 108 -7.27 -1.53 -10.64
N ILE A 109 -6.11 -1.66 -9.97
CA ILE A 109 -4.87 -2.13 -10.59
C ILE A 109 -4.99 -3.59 -11.05
N VAL A 110 -5.58 -4.46 -10.23
CA VAL A 110 -5.83 -5.86 -10.61
C VAL A 110 -6.73 -5.95 -11.84
N TYR A 111 -7.79 -5.14 -11.89
CA TYR A 111 -8.66 -5.06 -13.06
C TYR A 111 -7.91 -4.57 -14.32
N LEU A 112 -7.02 -3.58 -14.19
CA LEU A 112 -6.16 -3.15 -15.30
C LEU A 112 -5.23 -4.29 -15.76
N LEU A 113 -4.60 -5.01 -14.84
CA LEU A 113 -3.74 -6.16 -15.18
C LEU A 113 -4.54 -7.29 -15.82
N TYR A 114 -5.80 -7.49 -15.45
CA TYR A 114 -6.71 -8.43 -16.10
C TYR A 114 -7.01 -8.01 -17.54
N LEU A 115 -7.32 -6.73 -17.79
CA LEU A 115 -7.55 -6.22 -19.14
C LEU A 115 -6.30 -6.33 -20.03
N LEU A 116 -5.10 -6.24 -19.45
CA LEU A 116 -3.83 -6.46 -20.14
C LEU A 116 -3.50 -7.94 -20.39
N GLY A 117 -4.34 -8.87 -19.91
CA GLY A 117 -4.10 -10.32 -20.02
C GLY A 117 -3.00 -10.87 -19.09
N PHE A 118 -2.45 -10.02 -18.22
CA PHE A 118 -1.45 -10.43 -17.24
C PHE A 118 -2.10 -11.18 -16.08
N TRP A 119 -3.14 -10.60 -15.48
CA TRP A 119 -3.82 -11.16 -14.31
C TRP A 119 -4.94 -12.12 -14.68
N ASN A 120 -5.00 -13.26 -14.00
CA ASN A 120 -6.06 -14.26 -14.04
C ASN A 120 -6.38 -14.69 -12.60
N VAL A 121 -7.44 -15.48 -12.40
CA VAL A 121 -7.91 -15.77 -11.04
C VAL A 121 -6.94 -16.64 -10.23
N SER A 122 -6.07 -17.43 -10.88
CA SER A 122 -5.02 -18.18 -10.17
C SER A 122 -4.07 -17.26 -9.37
N LEU A 123 -3.93 -15.99 -9.77
CA LEU A 123 -3.12 -14.98 -9.08
C LEU A 123 -3.84 -14.29 -7.91
N LEU A 124 -5.12 -14.61 -7.67
CA LEU A 124 -5.93 -13.98 -6.63
C LEU A 124 -5.32 -14.18 -5.24
N LYS A 125 -4.99 -15.42 -4.90
CA LYS A 125 -4.37 -15.79 -3.62
C LYS A 125 -3.08 -15.00 -3.35
N SER A 126 -2.19 -14.96 -4.35
CA SER A 126 -0.95 -14.17 -4.30
C SER A 126 -1.21 -12.67 -4.14
N THR A 127 -2.25 -12.15 -4.80
CA THR A 127 -2.67 -10.74 -4.66
C THR A 127 -3.12 -10.42 -3.23
N VAL A 128 -3.94 -11.29 -2.63
CA VAL A 128 -4.44 -11.11 -1.26
C VAL A 128 -3.30 -11.18 -0.26
N ILE A 129 -2.41 -12.17 -0.38
CA ILE A 129 -1.24 -12.31 0.49
C ILE A 129 -0.35 -11.07 0.37
N TRP A 130 -0.04 -10.62 -0.84
CA TRP A 130 0.74 -9.39 -1.07
C TRP A 130 0.09 -8.16 -0.42
N PHE A 131 -1.24 -8.04 -0.49
CA PHE A 131 -1.95 -6.90 0.09
C PHE A 131 -1.74 -6.82 1.61
N PHE A 132 -1.95 -7.93 2.32
CA PHE A 132 -1.84 -7.96 3.77
C PHE A 132 -0.39 -7.89 4.28
N THR A 133 0.55 -8.48 3.54
CA THR A 133 1.96 -8.59 3.98
C THR A 133 2.81 -7.41 3.53
N VAL A 134 2.62 -6.90 2.32
CA VAL A 134 3.46 -5.83 1.73
C VAL A 134 2.71 -4.51 1.69
N ALA A 135 1.49 -4.50 1.12
CA ALA A 135 0.81 -3.24 0.84
C ALA A 135 0.48 -2.44 2.10
N ILE A 136 -0.08 -3.10 3.12
CA ILE A 136 -0.40 -2.47 4.41
C ILE A 136 0.88 -1.93 5.07
N ILE A 137 1.93 -2.75 5.18
CA ILE A 137 3.17 -2.37 5.88
C ILE A 137 3.88 -1.21 5.17
N ALA A 138 4.01 -1.27 3.85
CA ALA A 138 4.65 -0.22 3.06
C ALA A 138 3.90 1.12 3.20
N SER A 139 2.58 1.07 3.21
CA SER A 139 1.73 2.27 3.32
C SER A 139 1.85 2.92 4.70
N PHE A 140 1.87 2.13 5.78
CA PHE A 140 2.12 2.67 7.12
C PHE A 140 3.52 3.27 7.27
N ARG A 141 4.57 2.59 6.76
CA ARG A 141 5.94 3.12 6.75
C ARG A 141 6.04 4.44 5.99
N ALA A 142 5.31 4.56 4.88
CA ALA A 142 5.25 5.78 4.09
C ALA A 142 4.62 6.96 4.85
N MET A 143 3.55 6.74 5.61
CA MET A 143 2.92 7.82 6.38
C MET A 143 3.86 8.46 7.40
N ASP A 144 4.70 7.64 8.04
CA ASP A 144 5.61 8.07 9.10
C ASP A 144 6.90 8.70 8.53
N LYS A 145 7.57 8.01 7.60
CA LYS A 145 8.96 8.32 7.20
C LYS A 145 9.12 8.99 5.83
N ALA A 146 8.07 9.08 5.01
CA ALA A 146 8.22 9.62 3.66
C ALA A 146 8.56 11.11 3.66
N LYS A 147 9.72 11.45 3.11
CA LYS A 147 10.19 12.84 2.91
C LYS A 147 10.08 13.29 1.47
N ASP A 148 10.22 12.35 0.52
CA ASP A 148 10.29 12.60 -0.91
C ASP A 148 9.97 11.32 -1.71
N LEU A 149 10.00 11.40 -3.04
CA LEU A 149 9.73 10.26 -3.92
C LEU A 149 10.80 9.16 -3.79
N SER A 150 12.05 9.52 -3.50
CA SER A 150 13.16 8.56 -3.40
C SER A 150 12.94 7.55 -2.28
N PHE A 151 12.34 7.99 -1.17
CA PHE A 151 11.91 7.10 -0.09
C PHE A 151 11.05 5.93 -0.59
N PHE A 152 10.03 6.21 -1.43
CA PHE A 152 9.11 5.16 -1.89
C PHE A 152 9.78 4.20 -2.87
N ILE A 153 10.65 4.72 -3.75
CA ILE A 153 11.43 3.88 -4.68
C ILE A 153 12.34 2.93 -3.89
N ASN A 154 12.99 3.43 -2.84
CA ASN A 154 13.87 2.62 -2.00
C ASN A 154 13.09 1.54 -1.24
N VAL A 155 11.96 1.90 -0.63
CA VAL A 155 11.08 0.92 0.05
C VAL A 155 10.66 -0.21 -0.91
N VAL A 156 10.32 0.10 -2.16
CA VAL A 156 9.97 -0.92 -3.14
C VAL A 156 11.18 -1.73 -3.60
N LYS A 157 12.33 -1.11 -3.85
CA LYS A 157 13.57 -1.83 -4.20
C LYS A 157 14.01 -2.81 -3.11
N ASP A 158 13.91 -2.40 -1.85
CA ASP A 158 14.30 -3.22 -0.70
C ASP A 158 13.32 -4.39 -0.51
N ASN A 159 12.03 -4.16 -0.74
CA ASN A 159 11.01 -5.20 -0.62
C ASN A 159 11.00 -6.17 -1.82
N ILE A 160 11.24 -5.71 -3.06
CA ILE A 160 11.18 -6.56 -4.27
C ILE A 160 12.22 -7.69 -4.21
N LYS A 161 13.46 -7.42 -3.80
CA LYS A 161 14.52 -8.44 -3.82
C LYS A 161 14.20 -9.62 -2.90
N ILE A 162 13.69 -9.34 -1.70
CA ILE A 162 13.41 -10.35 -0.68
C ILE A 162 12.06 -11.02 -0.95
N VAL A 163 11.02 -10.26 -1.31
CA VAL A 163 9.68 -10.81 -1.56
C VAL A 163 9.67 -11.72 -2.79
N VAL A 164 10.40 -11.40 -3.86
CA VAL A 164 10.46 -12.25 -5.05
C VAL A 164 11.08 -13.62 -4.75
N VAL A 165 12.19 -13.64 -4.01
CA VAL A 165 12.84 -14.89 -3.59
C VAL A 165 11.94 -15.67 -2.63
N LEU A 166 11.33 -14.98 -1.66
CA LEU A 166 10.49 -15.62 -0.64
C LEU A 166 9.20 -16.18 -1.25
N GLN A 167 8.54 -15.43 -2.15
CA GLN A 167 7.33 -15.87 -2.87
C GLN A 167 7.61 -17.08 -3.77
N PHE A 168 8.75 -17.10 -4.45
CA PHE A 168 9.17 -18.22 -5.30
C PHE A 168 9.38 -19.50 -4.49
N VAL A 169 10.11 -19.39 -3.39
CA VAL A 169 10.37 -20.49 -2.45
C VAL A 169 9.08 -20.98 -1.81
N THR A 170 8.19 -20.07 -1.43
CA THR A 170 6.98 -20.45 -0.72
C THR A 170 5.91 -21.08 -1.62
N ASN A 171 5.87 -20.71 -2.90
CA ASN A 171 4.85 -21.27 -3.80
C ASN A 171 5.22 -22.66 -4.33
N LEU A 172 6.51 -22.94 -4.50
CA LEU A 172 6.97 -24.14 -5.20
C LEU A 172 7.17 -25.35 -4.29
N TYR A 173 7.60 -25.14 -3.05
CA TYR A 173 7.88 -26.25 -2.15
C TYR A 173 7.17 -26.02 -0.84
N ALA A 174 6.47 -27.04 -0.34
CA ALA A 174 5.96 -27.08 1.02
C ALA A 174 6.43 -28.40 1.66
N LEU A 175 7.01 -28.32 2.86
CA LEU A 175 7.38 -29.51 3.61
C LEU A 175 6.14 -30.25 4.08
N SER A 176 6.33 -31.43 4.69
CA SER A 176 5.24 -32.09 5.38
C SER A 176 4.70 -31.20 6.51
N PHE A 177 3.40 -31.31 6.79
CA PHE A 177 2.70 -30.43 7.73
C PHE A 177 3.42 -30.27 9.08
N TRP A 178 3.76 -31.37 9.75
CA TRP A 178 4.42 -31.32 11.06
C TRP A 178 5.82 -30.69 11.01
N VAL A 179 6.54 -30.89 9.90
CA VAL A 179 7.86 -30.28 9.72
C VAL A 179 7.71 -28.77 9.53
N GLU A 180 6.74 -28.29 8.74
CA GLU A 180 6.44 -26.84 8.62
C GLU A 180 6.04 -26.24 9.98
N VAL A 181 5.23 -26.93 10.80
CA VAL A 181 4.83 -26.44 12.13
C VAL A 181 6.03 -26.24 13.05
N ILE A 182 6.90 -27.24 13.16
CA ILE A 182 8.11 -27.17 13.98
C ILE A 182 9.05 -26.09 13.44
N PHE A 183 9.23 -26.07 12.12
CA PHE A 183 10.08 -25.11 11.44
C PHE A 183 9.65 -23.65 11.69
N LEU A 184 8.36 -23.33 11.54
CA LEU A 184 7.83 -22.00 11.79
C LEU A 184 8.06 -21.55 13.24
N LEU A 185 7.96 -22.47 14.20
CA LEU A 185 8.27 -22.17 15.60
C LEU A 185 9.75 -21.77 15.77
N PHE A 186 10.67 -22.53 15.18
CA PHE A 186 12.11 -22.21 15.23
C PHE A 186 12.41 -20.84 14.61
N VAL A 187 11.87 -20.56 13.42
CA VAL A 187 12.06 -19.26 12.74
C VAL A 187 11.48 -18.12 13.59
N PHE A 188 10.29 -18.33 14.18
CA PHE A 188 9.65 -17.34 15.06
C PHE A 188 10.51 -17.04 16.30
N LEU A 189 11.06 -18.07 16.95
CA LEU A 189 11.91 -17.89 18.12
C LEU A 189 13.20 -17.13 17.79
N ILE A 190 13.90 -17.52 16.73
CA ILE A 190 15.14 -16.84 16.28
C ILE A 190 14.84 -15.39 15.92
N SER A 191 13.77 -15.16 15.14
CA SER A 191 13.36 -13.81 14.73
C SER A 191 12.97 -12.94 15.91
N SER A 192 12.31 -13.52 16.92
CA SER A 192 11.96 -12.82 18.17
C SER A 192 13.21 -12.42 18.97
N MET A 193 14.23 -13.29 19.02
CA MET A 193 15.49 -12.96 19.68
C MET A 193 16.22 -11.82 18.96
N ILE A 194 16.32 -11.85 17.63
CA ILE A 194 16.90 -10.76 16.84
C ILE A 194 16.15 -9.45 17.09
N ALA A 195 14.81 -9.48 17.06
CA ALA A 195 13.99 -8.30 17.30
C ALA A 195 14.17 -7.73 18.72
N LEU A 196 14.33 -8.58 19.73
CA LEU A 196 14.60 -8.13 21.09
C LEU A 196 15.96 -7.41 21.19
N ILE A 197 16.99 -7.91 20.50
CA ILE A 197 18.31 -7.27 20.44
C ILE A 197 18.22 -5.89 19.79
N ASP A 198 17.41 -5.74 18.73
CA ASP A 198 17.27 -4.47 18.00
C ASP A 198 16.45 -3.41 18.74
N VAL A 199 15.47 -3.83 19.54
CA VAL A 199 14.54 -2.90 20.21
C VAL A 199 15.05 -2.47 21.58
N LYS A 200 15.71 -3.37 22.32
CA LYS A 200 16.11 -3.07 23.70
C LYS A 200 17.54 -2.52 23.75
N PRO A 201 17.73 -1.30 24.29
CA PRO A 201 19.06 -0.69 24.38
C PRO A 201 20.02 -1.47 25.29
N GLU A 202 19.49 -2.31 26.19
CA GLU A 202 20.22 -3.22 27.07
C GLU A 202 21.10 -4.23 26.30
N PHE A 203 20.77 -4.54 25.04
CA PHE A 203 21.50 -5.52 24.21
C PHE A 203 22.40 -4.87 23.15
N ASN A 204 22.78 -3.60 23.33
CA ASN A 204 23.71 -2.91 22.42
C ASN A 204 25.18 -3.28 22.63
N GLU A 205 25.50 -4.17 23.57
CA GLU A 205 26.87 -4.64 23.76
C GLU A 205 27.36 -5.45 22.54
N PRO A 206 28.66 -5.39 22.22
CA PRO A 206 29.22 -6.06 21.05
C PRO A 206 29.04 -7.59 21.05
N SER A 207 28.94 -8.20 22.23
CA SER A 207 28.65 -9.64 22.40
C SER A 207 27.27 -10.02 21.81
N TYR A 208 26.21 -9.30 22.18
CA TYR A 208 24.85 -9.54 21.67
C TYR A 208 24.73 -9.21 20.18
N GLN A 209 25.45 -8.21 19.68
CA GLN A 209 25.49 -7.90 18.25
C GLN A 209 26.18 -9.00 17.43
N ASN A 210 27.19 -9.68 17.99
CA ASN A 210 27.78 -10.86 17.36
C ASN A 210 26.80 -12.04 17.36
N THR A 211 26.06 -12.26 18.45
CA THR A 211 24.99 -13.27 18.50
C THR A 211 23.91 -12.98 17.47
N LYS A 212 23.50 -11.72 17.31
CA LYS A 212 22.54 -11.32 16.27
C LYS A 212 23.03 -11.74 14.88
N LYS A 213 24.26 -11.39 14.51
CA LYS A 213 24.84 -11.77 13.21
C LYS A 213 24.84 -13.29 13.01
N PHE A 214 25.16 -14.05 14.05
CA PHE A 214 25.12 -15.51 13.99
C PHE A 214 23.69 -16.04 13.75
N LEU A 215 22.69 -15.48 14.45
CA LEU A 215 21.28 -15.83 14.25
C LEU A 215 20.80 -15.45 12.83
N GLU A 216 21.22 -14.29 12.31
CA GLU A 216 20.93 -13.88 10.94
C GLU A 216 21.55 -14.85 9.91
N ILE A 217 22.79 -15.30 10.14
CA ILE A 217 23.43 -16.32 9.29
C ILE A 217 22.63 -17.62 9.31
N ILE A 218 22.13 -18.06 10.47
CA ILE A 218 21.26 -19.25 10.55
C ILE A 218 20.00 -19.08 9.70
N ILE A 219 19.32 -17.93 9.80
CA ILE A 219 18.13 -17.63 8.96
C ILE A 219 18.49 -17.68 7.47
N VAL A 220 19.65 -17.13 7.08
CA VAL A 220 20.11 -17.15 5.68
C VAL A 220 20.38 -18.58 5.22
N ILE A 221 21.08 -19.40 6.01
CA ILE A 221 21.35 -20.81 5.68
C ILE A 221 20.04 -21.59 5.49
N ILE A 222 19.10 -21.41 6.41
CA ILE A 222 17.75 -21.98 6.32
C ILE A 222 17.08 -21.57 5.00
N GLY A 223 17.10 -20.28 4.67
CA GLY A 223 16.54 -19.76 3.43
C GLY A 223 17.18 -20.39 2.19
N VAL A 224 18.50 -20.57 2.18
CA VAL A 224 19.25 -21.21 1.08
C VAL A 224 18.85 -22.68 0.90
N ILE A 225 18.68 -23.43 1.99
CA ILE A 225 18.23 -24.84 1.94
C ILE A 225 16.84 -24.93 1.28
N TYR A 226 15.92 -24.04 1.65
CA TYR A 226 14.59 -24.00 1.04
C TYR A 226 14.62 -23.63 -0.44
N ILE A 227 15.46 -22.66 -0.83
CA ILE A 227 15.68 -22.30 -2.24
C ILE A 227 16.21 -23.50 -3.01
N TYR A 228 17.22 -24.20 -2.48
CA TYR A 228 17.80 -25.37 -3.10
C TYR A 228 16.76 -26.49 -3.34
N ASN A 229 15.95 -26.81 -2.32
CA ASN A 229 14.89 -27.81 -2.46
C ASN A 229 13.82 -27.39 -3.48
N SER A 230 13.47 -26.10 -3.51
CA SER A 230 12.52 -25.56 -4.50
C SER A 230 13.06 -25.71 -5.93
N ILE A 231 14.33 -25.38 -6.14
CA ILE A 231 15.00 -25.54 -7.45
C ILE A 231 15.06 -27.02 -7.85
N ASN A 232 15.39 -27.93 -6.93
CA ASN A 232 15.42 -29.36 -7.23
C ASN A 232 14.06 -29.88 -7.68
N LEU A 233 12.97 -29.44 -7.03
CA LEU A 233 11.62 -29.81 -7.43
C LEU A 233 11.30 -29.33 -8.86
N ILE A 234 11.73 -28.11 -9.20
CA ILE A 234 11.58 -27.56 -10.55
C ILE A 234 12.34 -28.38 -11.58
N ILE A 235 13.59 -28.77 -11.27
CA ILE A 235 14.42 -29.55 -12.18
C ILE A 235 13.81 -30.93 -12.44
N VAL A 236 13.31 -31.59 -11.39
CA VAL A 236 12.69 -32.93 -11.51
C VAL A 236 11.38 -32.85 -12.29
N ASN A 237 10.54 -31.86 -12.01
CA ASN A 237 9.20 -31.73 -12.61
C ASN A 237 9.15 -30.73 -13.78
N TRP A 238 10.30 -30.42 -14.41
CA TRP A 238 10.43 -29.34 -15.40
C TRP A 238 9.40 -29.39 -16.53
N LYS A 239 9.05 -30.61 -16.98
CA LYS A 239 8.11 -30.82 -18.10
C LYS A 239 6.64 -30.59 -17.73
N GLU A 240 6.31 -30.62 -16.45
CA GLU A 240 4.94 -30.47 -15.94
C GLU A 240 4.63 -29.04 -15.49
N ILE A 241 5.66 -28.19 -15.37
CA ILE A 241 5.54 -26.83 -14.87
C ILE A 241 5.13 -25.89 -16.00
N ASP A 242 4.00 -25.19 -15.82
CA ASP A 242 3.67 -24.03 -16.64
C ASP A 242 4.57 -22.85 -16.27
N ILE A 243 5.61 -22.63 -17.07
CA ILE A 243 6.56 -21.52 -16.90
C ILE A 243 5.84 -20.16 -16.96
N THR A 244 4.75 -20.05 -17.72
CA THR A 244 4.02 -18.79 -17.89
C THR A 244 3.33 -18.39 -16.60
N SER A 245 2.66 -19.33 -15.93
CA SER A 245 2.01 -19.08 -14.64
C SER A 245 3.04 -18.73 -13.57
N LEU A 246 4.17 -19.44 -13.53
CA LEU A 246 5.26 -19.19 -12.60
C LEU A 246 5.85 -17.77 -12.75
N VAL A 247 6.11 -17.33 -13.99
CA VAL A 247 6.62 -15.98 -14.25
C VAL A 247 5.60 -14.92 -13.84
N LYS A 248 4.31 -15.15 -14.10
CA LYS A 248 3.24 -14.24 -13.69
C LYS A 248 3.15 -14.13 -12.17
N GLU A 249 3.20 -15.25 -11.45
CA GLU A 249 3.21 -15.29 -9.99
C GLU A 249 4.43 -14.58 -9.40
N LEU A 250 5.60 -14.76 -10.01
CA LEU A 250 6.85 -14.12 -9.58
C LEU A 250 6.83 -12.60 -9.80
N MET A 251 6.29 -12.15 -10.93
CA MET A 251 6.28 -10.73 -11.33
C MET A 251 5.12 -9.95 -10.72
N LEU A 252 4.06 -10.62 -10.25
CA LEU A 252 2.88 -9.98 -9.70
C LEU A 252 3.19 -9.09 -8.47
N PRO A 253 3.85 -9.57 -7.39
CA PRO A 253 4.13 -8.73 -6.23
C PRO A 253 4.99 -7.49 -6.55
N PRO A 254 6.05 -7.57 -7.37
CA PRO A 254 6.78 -6.40 -7.84
C PRO A 254 5.91 -5.39 -8.60
N LEU A 255 5.09 -5.85 -9.55
CA LEU A 255 4.20 -4.98 -10.34
C LEU A 255 3.20 -4.25 -9.44
N LEU A 256 2.55 -4.97 -8.52
CA LEU A 256 1.62 -4.40 -7.56
C LEU A 256 2.32 -3.41 -6.61
N SER A 257 3.55 -3.71 -6.19
CA SER A 257 4.36 -2.82 -5.33
C SER A 257 4.76 -1.52 -6.04
N ILE A 258 5.13 -1.59 -7.31
CA ILE A 258 5.43 -0.40 -8.13
C ILE A 258 4.17 0.45 -8.29
N ALA A 259 3.02 -0.17 -8.60
CA ALA A 259 1.76 0.55 -8.69
C ALA A 259 1.38 1.21 -7.35
N LEU A 260 1.60 0.52 -6.24
CA LEU A 260 1.32 1.02 -4.89
C LEU A 260 2.12 2.29 -4.55
N ILE A 261 3.30 2.53 -5.15
CA ILE A 261 4.06 3.78 -4.96
C ILE A 261 3.19 4.99 -5.30
N VAL A 262 2.47 4.92 -6.42
CA VAL A 262 1.64 6.03 -6.91
C VAL A 262 0.55 6.33 -5.89
N PHE A 263 -0.15 5.30 -5.41
CA PHE A 263 -1.15 5.45 -4.35
C PHE A 263 -0.56 6.06 -3.08
N ASN A 264 0.52 5.48 -2.56
CA ASN A 264 1.13 5.92 -1.30
C ASN A 264 1.66 7.35 -1.38
N TYR A 265 2.26 7.73 -2.50
CA TYR A 265 2.73 9.09 -2.71
C TYR A 265 1.58 10.11 -2.67
N LEU A 266 0.49 9.85 -3.41
CA LEU A 266 -0.68 10.71 -3.43
C LEU A 266 -1.39 10.76 -2.07
N TYR A 267 -1.47 9.62 -1.37
CA TYR A 267 -2.09 9.54 -0.06
C TYR A 267 -1.29 10.31 1.00
N VAL A 268 0.05 10.21 0.98
CA VAL A 268 0.91 11.00 1.88
C VAL A 268 0.71 12.50 1.61
N ILE A 269 0.68 12.93 0.36
CA ILE A 269 0.39 14.33 0.00
C ILE A 269 -0.96 14.77 0.57
N TYR A 270 -2.01 13.98 0.36
CA TYR A 270 -3.33 14.24 0.91
C TYR A 270 -3.30 14.40 2.43
N ALA A 271 -2.67 13.45 3.14
CA ALA A 271 -2.57 13.46 4.59
C ALA A 271 -1.81 14.69 5.12
N ARG A 272 -0.73 15.10 4.46
CA ARG A 272 0.06 16.29 4.82
C ARG A 272 -0.75 17.57 4.63
N TYR A 273 -1.50 17.68 3.53
CA TYR A 273 -2.43 18.80 3.33
C TYR A 273 -3.54 18.83 4.37
N GLU A 274 -4.14 17.69 4.69
CA GLU A 274 -5.19 17.58 5.70
C GLU A 274 -4.69 18.08 7.05
N VAL A 275 -3.54 17.60 7.54
CA VAL A 275 -2.94 18.04 8.80
C VAL A 275 -2.63 19.53 8.79
N MET A 276 -2.04 20.05 7.71
CA MET A 276 -1.76 21.48 7.56
C MET A 276 -3.03 22.32 7.58
N PHE A 277 -4.08 21.89 6.88
CA PHE A 277 -5.34 22.62 6.80
C PHE A 277 -6.16 22.56 8.08
N ILE A 278 -6.11 21.46 8.83
CA ILE A 278 -6.65 21.36 10.19
C ILE A 278 -5.93 22.36 11.10
N ARG A 279 -4.59 22.42 11.04
CA ARG A 279 -3.82 23.39 11.84
C ARG A 279 -4.18 24.84 11.48
N LEU A 280 -4.35 25.14 10.20
CA LEU A 280 -4.77 26.47 9.75
C LEU A 280 -6.23 26.79 10.12
N SER A 281 -7.14 25.80 10.17
CA SER A 281 -8.54 26.03 10.54
C SER A 281 -8.71 26.50 11.98
N PHE A 282 -7.85 26.06 12.91
CA PHE A 282 -7.90 26.54 14.29
C PHE A 282 -7.35 27.97 14.49
N LYS A 283 -6.77 28.57 13.45
CA LYS A 283 -6.18 29.91 13.56
C LYS A 283 -7.25 31.00 13.42
N LYS A 284 -7.47 31.77 14.49
CA LYS A 284 -8.41 32.90 14.52
C LYS A 284 -7.96 34.13 13.72
N THR A 285 -6.66 34.25 13.41
CA THR A 285 -6.12 35.39 12.63
C THR A 285 -6.42 35.31 11.13
N ILE A 286 -7.07 34.22 10.68
CA ILE A 286 -7.44 33.99 9.29
C ILE A 286 -8.95 34.14 9.21
N ASP A 287 -9.39 35.11 8.43
CA ASP A 287 -10.81 35.33 8.22
C ASP A 287 -11.45 34.13 7.47
N ASP A 288 -12.66 33.74 7.89
CA ASP A 288 -13.32 32.53 7.38
C ASP A 288 -13.59 32.61 5.88
N SER A 289 -13.91 33.82 5.38
CA SER A 289 -14.13 34.09 3.95
C SER A 289 -12.89 33.80 3.09
N MET A 290 -11.69 33.96 3.67
CA MET A 290 -10.42 33.80 2.97
C MET A 290 -9.82 32.39 3.09
N ARG A 291 -10.34 31.53 3.98
CA ARG A 291 -9.77 30.19 4.22
C ARG A 291 -9.75 29.32 2.98
N SER A 292 -10.86 29.23 2.24
CA SER A 292 -10.95 28.39 1.04
C SER A 292 -10.02 28.89 -0.07
N TYR A 293 -9.97 30.21 -0.27
CA TYR A 293 -9.05 30.83 -1.23
C TYR A 293 -7.59 30.57 -0.86
N LEU A 294 -7.24 30.71 0.43
CA LEU A 294 -5.90 30.41 0.94
C LEU A 294 -5.54 28.93 0.71
N LYS A 295 -6.40 27.98 1.09
CA LYS A 295 -6.17 26.54 0.87
C LYS A 295 -5.89 26.24 -0.60
N PHE A 296 -6.71 26.77 -1.51
CA PHE A 296 -6.51 26.60 -2.95
C PHE A 296 -5.17 27.15 -3.43
N ARG A 297 -4.78 28.35 -2.97
CA ARG A 297 -3.47 28.94 -3.33
C ARG A 297 -2.30 28.14 -2.80
N ILE A 298 -2.42 27.54 -1.61
CA ILE A 298 -1.39 26.66 -1.05
C ILE A 298 -1.28 25.36 -1.87
N ILE A 299 -2.41 24.78 -2.31
CA ILE A 299 -2.41 23.62 -3.20
C ILE A 299 -1.67 23.94 -4.49
N LEU A 300 -2.00 25.06 -5.14
CA LEU A 300 -1.37 25.47 -6.39
C LEU A 300 0.14 25.74 -6.24
N LEU A 301 0.56 26.28 -5.09
CA LEU A 301 1.95 26.66 -4.83
C LEU A 301 2.84 25.46 -4.49
N CYS A 302 2.36 24.58 -3.60
CA CYS A 302 3.11 23.42 -3.15
C CYS A 302 2.97 22.22 -4.12
N ASN A 303 1.84 22.13 -4.83
CA ASN A 303 1.52 21.06 -5.78
C ASN A 303 1.73 19.66 -5.16
N LEU A 304 2.16 18.68 -5.96
CA LEU A 304 2.46 17.32 -5.50
C LEU A 304 3.87 17.20 -4.89
N ASN A 305 4.40 18.21 -4.18
CA ASN A 305 5.76 18.16 -3.65
C ASN A 305 5.76 18.10 -2.11
N ILE A 306 6.03 16.92 -1.55
CA ILE A 306 6.06 16.66 -0.09
C ILE A 306 6.98 17.67 0.65
N PRO A 307 8.25 17.87 0.25
CA PRO A 307 9.13 18.85 0.91
C PRO A 307 8.57 20.28 0.98
N ARG A 308 7.85 20.73 -0.07
CA ARG A 308 7.23 22.05 -0.08
C ARG A 308 6.08 22.15 0.92
N ILE A 309 5.26 21.10 1.02
CA ILE A 309 4.13 21.06 1.95
C ILE A 309 4.63 21.10 3.39
N ASP A 310 5.61 20.27 3.74
CA ASP A 310 6.18 20.20 5.11
C ASP A 310 6.79 21.53 5.54
N LYS A 311 7.51 22.20 4.64
CA LYS A 311 8.19 23.47 4.94
C LYS A 311 7.28 24.70 4.78
N PHE A 312 6.04 24.54 4.30
CA PHE A 312 5.17 25.67 4.00
C PHE A 312 4.89 26.54 5.23
N ILE A 313 4.47 25.94 6.34
CA ILE A 313 4.11 26.69 7.56
C ILE A 313 5.31 27.49 8.08
N GLN A 314 6.49 26.86 8.11
CA GLN A 314 7.73 27.50 8.59
C GLN A 314 8.17 28.64 7.67
N ARG A 315 8.24 28.41 6.35
CA ARG A 315 8.79 29.36 5.37
C ARG A 315 7.85 30.51 5.02
N SER A 316 6.55 30.29 5.10
CA SER A 316 5.56 31.31 4.75
C SER A 316 5.28 32.31 5.88
N GLN A 317 5.77 32.04 7.10
CA GLN A 317 5.47 32.78 8.33
C GLN A 317 3.96 32.98 8.56
N ILE A 318 3.15 32.08 8.00
CA ILE A 318 1.69 32.14 8.07
C ILE A 318 1.19 32.14 9.51
N MET A 319 1.93 31.54 10.44
CA MET A 319 1.59 31.50 11.86
C MET A 319 1.65 32.87 12.55
N ASN A 320 2.44 33.81 12.02
CA ASN A 320 2.61 35.15 12.63
C ASN A 320 1.83 36.24 11.88
N THR A 321 1.07 35.86 10.84
CA THR A 321 0.40 36.80 9.94
C THR A 321 -1.13 36.82 10.13
N TYR A 322 -1.73 38.01 10.09
CA TYR A 322 -3.18 38.20 9.95
C TYR A 322 -3.57 38.18 8.48
N ILE A 323 -4.64 37.45 8.13
CA ILE A 323 -5.12 37.30 6.75
C ILE A 323 -6.56 37.77 6.71
N LYS A 324 -6.79 38.96 6.15
CA LYS A 324 -8.13 39.52 5.93
C LYS A 324 -8.45 39.64 4.45
N ASN A 325 -7.45 39.95 3.63
CA ASN A 325 -7.63 40.27 2.22
C ASN A 325 -6.79 39.39 1.29
N LYS A 326 -7.14 39.39 -0.01
CA LYS A 326 -6.39 38.68 -1.05
C LYS A 326 -4.92 39.15 -1.17
N SER A 327 -4.62 40.39 -0.78
CA SER A 327 -3.26 40.94 -0.72
C SER A 327 -2.39 40.22 0.31
N ASP A 328 -2.95 39.88 1.47
CA ASP A 328 -2.23 39.17 2.54
C ASP A 328 -1.86 37.75 2.10
N VAL A 329 -2.76 37.09 1.37
CA VAL A 329 -2.49 35.78 0.77
C VAL A 329 -1.39 35.89 -0.29
N LYS A 330 -1.39 36.95 -1.12
CA LYS A 330 -0.30 37.20 -2.08
C LYS A 330 1.05 37.43 -1.35
N ARG A 331 1.05 38.12 -0.21
CA ARG A 331 2.26 38.32 0.61
C ARG A 331 2.81 37.00 1.13
N ILE A 332 1.95 36.11 1.64
CA ILE A 332 2.36 34.76 2.11
C ILE A 332 2.97 33.93 0.97
N VAL A 333 2.35 33.98 -0.21
CA VAL A 333 2.89 33.32 -1.41
C VAL A 333 4.25 33.91 -1.80
N LYS A 334 4.41 35.23 -1.73
CA LYS A 334 5.69 35.91 -2.01
C LYS A 334 6.76 35.51 -0.99
N ASN A 335 6.46 35.53 0.31
CA ASN A 335 7.38 35.12 1.37
C ASN A 335 7.89 33.69 1.16
N PHE A 336 6.99 32.77 0.82
CA PHE A 336 7.36 31.38 0.53
C PHE A 336 8.24 31.25 -0.73
N LYS A 337 8.00 32.05 -1.76
CA LYS A 337 8.81 32.07 -2.99
C LYS A 337 10.18 32.72 -2.78
N ASN A 338 10.26 33.85 -2.09
CA ASN A 338 11.51 34.55 -1.80
C ASN A 338 12.46 33.69 -0.96
N TYR A 339 11.94 32.90 -0.02
CA TYR A 339 12.74 31.92 0.73
C TYR A 339 13.35 30.84 -0.18
N LYS A 340 12.72 30.56 -1.33
CA LYS A 340 13.19 29.58 -2.31
C LYS A 340 14.37 30.12 -3.13
N GLU A 341 14.37 31.41 -3.46
CA GLU A 341 15.45 32.09 -4.23
C GLU A 341 16.75 32.16 -3.42
N VAL A 342 16.68 32.61 -2.15
CA VAL A 342 17.84 32.66 -1.25
C VAL A 342 18.47 31.28 -1.00
N SER A 343 17.66 30.20 -1.02
CA SER A 343 18.16 28.83 -0.88
C SER A 343 18.77 28.22 -2.15
N MET A 344 18.57 28.83 -3.32
CA MET A 344 19.25 28.41 -4.56
C MET A 344 20.56 29.16 -4.77
N GLU A 345 20.63 30.44 -4.39
CA GLU A 345 21.88 31.24 -4.43
C GLU A 345 22.93 30.81 -3.40
N SER A 346 22.55 30.04 -2.37
CA SER A 346 23.48 29.51 -1.35
C SER A 346 24.00 28.10 -1.64
N ILE A 347 23.57 27.49 -2.76
CA ILE A 347 23.99 26.16 -3.22
C ILE A 347 24.84 26.25 -4.51
N THR A 348 24.84 27.42 -5.17
CA THR A 348 25.84 27.82 -6.17
C THR A 348 27.02 28.49 -5.49
#